data_AF-A0AAE3F3Q0-F1
#
_entry.id   AF-A0AAE3F3Q0-F1
#
_cell.length_a   1.000
_cell.length_b   1.000
_cell.length_c   1.000
_cell.angle_alpha   90.00
_cell.angle_beta   90.00
_cell.angle_gamma   90.00
#
_symmetry.space_group_name_H-M   'P 1'
#
loop_
_entity.id
_entity.type
_entity.pdbx_description
1 polymer ?
#
loop_
_entity_poly.entity_id
_entity_poly.type
_entity_poly.pdbx_seq_one_letter_code
_entity_poly.pdbx_strand_id
1 'polypeptide(L)' 'MKTENMYYNQQKRSEVKEEARRLRRKFLRYQQAEIVYSLSHKKLMELANDAGAIYRMDGIVLINREIFDEYLEQFHEK' A
#
# COMPACT_ATOMS: atom_id res chain seq x y z
N MET A 1 12.25 -23.81 26.32
CA MET A 1 11.38 -22.68 26.73
C MET A 1 11.94 -21.29 26.43
N LYS A 2 13.20 -20.91 26.76
CA LYS A 2 13.72 -19.54 26.47
C LYS A 2 14.08 -19.27 25.00
N THR A 3 14.59 -20.27 24.30
CA THR A 3 15.00 -20.18 22.88
C THR A 3 13.82 -20.08 21.93
N GLU A 4 12.78 -20.87 22.16
CA GLU A 4 11.54 -20.88 21.36
C GLU A 4 10.83 -19.52 21.39
N ASN A 5 10.73 -18.90 22.57
CA ASN A 5 10.18 -17.56 22.72
C ASN A 5 11.01 -16.47 22.02
N MET A 6 12.35 -16.62 21.97
CA MET A 6 13.21 -15.70 21.22
C MET A 6 13.04 -15.85 19.70
N TYR A 7 12.93 -17.08 19.18
CA TYR A 7 12.68 -17.33 17.76
C TYR A 7 11.33 -16.76 17.30
N TYR A 8 10.25 -16.99 18.07
CA TYR A 8 8.94 -16.41 17.78
C TYR A 8 8.96 -14.88 17.77
N ASN A 9 9.65 -14.25 18.72
CA ASN A 9 9.73 -12.79 18.78
C ASN A 9 10.58 -12.21 17.63
N GLN A 10 11.62 -12.92 17.22
CA GLN A 10 12.50 -12.52 16.12
C GLN A 10 11.81 -12.68 14.76
N GLN A 11 11.07 -13.77 14.54
CA GLN A 11 10.23 -13.99 13.36
C GLN A 11 9.15 -12.93 13.23
N LYS A 12 8.41 -12.65 14.32
CA LYS A 12 7.36 -11.63 14.34
C LYS A 12 7.91 -10.24 14.00
N ARG A 13 9.09 -9.89 14.52
CA ARG A 13 9.77 -8.62 14.18
C ARG A 13 10.23 -8.55 12.72
N SER A 14 10.67 -9.66 12.13
CA SER A 14 11.04 -9.71 10.71
C SER A 14 9.83 -9.58 9.79
N GLU A 15 8.70 -10.20 10.13
CA GLU A 15 7.45 -10.13 9.36
C GLU A 15 6.89 -8.71 9.35
N VAL A 16 6.82 -8.05 10.52
CA VAL A 16 6.41 -6.65 10.63
C VAL A 16 7.30 -5.73 9.80
N LYS A 17 8.63 -5.99 9.77
CA LYS A 17 9.57 -5.20 8.98
C LYS A 17 9.40 -5.39 7.48
N GLU A 18 9.11 -6.61 7.05
CA GLU A 18 8.79 -6.93 5.66
C GLU A 18 7.45 -6.31 5.25
N GLU A 19 6.39 -6.42 6.05
CA GLU A 19 5.11 -5.74 5.80
C GLU A 19 5.28 -4.22 5.69
N ALA A 20 6.04 -3.60 6.60
CA ALA A 20 6.34 -2.18 6.54
C ALA A 20 7.08 -1.80 5.25
N ARG A 21 8.02 -2.63 4.78
CA ARG A 21 8.67 -2.44 3.47
C ARG A 21 7.69 -2.60 2.31
N ARG A 22 6.77 -3.57 2.39
CA ARG A 22 5.73 -3.79 1.38
C ARG A 22 4.80 -2.58 1.24
N LEU A 23 4.45 -1.93 2.36
CA LEU A 23 3.60 -0.73 2.42
C LEU A 23 4.33 0.56 1.99
N ARG A 24 5.67 0.57 2.06
CA ARG A 24 6.52 1.68 1.58
C ARG A 24 6.88 1.60 0.09
N ARG A 25 6.38 0.60 -0.65
CA ARG A 25 6.66 0.52 -2.08
C ARG A 25 6.03 1.70 -2.81
N LYS A 26 6.77 2.22 -3.80
CA LYS A 26 6.29 3.23 -4.74
C LYS A 26 5.08 2.76 -5.54
N PHE A 27 5.02 1.46 -5.86
CA PHE A 27 3.90 0.86 -6.60
C PHE A 27 3.13 -0.12 -5.72
N LEU A 28 1.80 0.05 -5.71
CA LEU A 28 0.87 -0.81 -4.99
C LEU A 28 -0.09 -1.47 -5.98
N ARG A 29 -0.43 -2.75 -5.77
CA ARG A 29 -1.61 -3.34 -6.43
C ARG A 29 -2.88 -2.85 -5.75
N TYR A 30 -4.02 -2.94 -6.44
CA TYR A 30 -5.30 -2.48 -5.90
C TYR A 30 -5.61 -3.07 -4.51
N GLN A 31 -5.39 -4.37 -4.28
CA GLN A 31 -5.60 -5.01 -2.97
C GLN A 31 -4.74 -4.41 -1.85
N GLN A 32 -3.52 -3.98 -2.17
CA GLN A 32 -2.62 -3.38 -1.19
C GLN A 32 -3.01 -1.93 -0.92
N ALA A 33 -3.37 -1.20 -1.97
CA ALA A 33 -3.82 0.17 -1.87
C ALA A 33 -5.17 0.27 -1.13
N GLU A 34 -6.08 -0.69 -1.28
CA GLU A 34 -7.32 -0.78 -0.49
C GLU A 34 -7.02 -0.83 1.02
N ILE A 35 -6.00 -1.59 1.43
CA ILE A 35 -5.56 -1.68 2.83
C ILE A 35 -4.87 -0.38 3.27
N VAL A 36 -3.93 0.14 2.45
CA VAL A 36 -3.13 1.33 2.79
C VAL A 36 -4.00 2.57 2.98
N TYR A 37 -4.94 2.80 2.06
CA TYR A 37 -5.80 3.97 2.08
C TYR A 37 -7.13 3.73 2.78
N SER A 38 -7.42 2.48 3.18
CA SER A 38 -8.72 2.08 3.74
C SER A 38 -9.90 2.51 2.86
N LEU A 39 -9.75 2.35 1.54
CA LEU A 39 -10.75 2.71 0.52
C LEU A 39 -11.33 1.45 -0.14
N SER A 40 -12.60 1.54 -0.54
CA SER A 40 -13.21 0.47 -1.36
C SER A 40 -12.58 0.40 -2.75
N HIS A 41 -12.55 -0.80 -3.33
CA HIS A 41 -12.00 -1.03 -4.67
C HIS A 41 -12.45 0.01 -5.70
N LYS A 42 -13.78 0.22 -5.78
CA LYS A 42 -14.39 1.14 -6.73
C LYS A 42 -13.88 2.57 -6.52
N LYS A 43 -13.93 3.07 -5.28
CA LYS A 43 -13.53 4.46 -4.99
C LYS A 43 -12.04 4.68 -5.19
N LEU A 44 -11.22 3.71 -4.78
CA LEU A 44 -9.78 3.75 -5.01
C LEU A 44 -9.46 3.84 -6.50
N MET A 45 -10.09 3.00 -7.33
CA MET A 45 -9.85 2.97 -8.77
C MET A 45 -10.32 4.26 -9.46
N GLU A 46 -11.46 4.83 -9.05
CA GLU A 46 -11.92 6.14 -9.53
C GLU A 46 -10.88 7.23 -9.22
N LEU A 47 -10.49 7.38 -7.95
CA LEU A 47 -9.53 8.41 -7.56
C LEU A 47 -8.15 8.20 -8.21
N ALA A 48 -7.68 6.95 -8.31
CA ALA A 48 -6.38 6.65 -8.91
C ALA A 48 -6.37 6.92 -10.41
N ASN A 49 -7.52 6.75 -11.08
CA ASN A 49 -7.69 7.12 -12.46
C ASN A 49 -7.69 8.64 -12.64
N ASP A 50 -8.43 9.37 -11.80
CA ASP A 50 -8.49 10.83 -11.82
C ASP A 50 -7.12 11.46 -11.54
N ALA A 51 -6.35 10.87 -10.62
CA ALA A 51 -4.98 11.25 -10.30
C ALA A 51 -3.96 10.93 -11.42
N GLY A 52 -4.32 10.12 -12.43
CA GLY A 52 -3.36 9.61 -13.41
C GLY A 52 -2.30 8.67 -12.83
N ALA A 53 -2.61 8.02 -11.70
CA ALA A 53 -1.65 7.18 -10.95
C ALA A 53 -1.63 5.71 -11.40
N ILE A 54 -2.46 5.31 -12.37
CA ILE A 54 -2.62 3.92 -12.81
C ILE A 54 -1.62 3.53 -13.90
N TYR A 55 -0.89 2.44 -13.66
CA TYR A 55 -0.06 1.74 -14.63
C TYR A 55 -0.67 0.39 -14.97
N ARG A 56 -0.77 0.07 -16.25
CA ARG A 56 -1.27 -1.21 -16.76
C ARG A 56 -0.19 -1.88 -17.59
N MET A 57 0.22 -3.09 -17.20
CA MET A 57 1.17 -3.92 -17.94
C MET A 57 0.76 -5.37 -17.80
N ASP A 58 0.61 -6.09 -18.92
CA ASP A 58 0.32 -7.53 -18.96
C ASP A 58 -0.84 -7.98 -18.07
N GLY A 59 -1.93 -7.21 -18.05
CA GLY A 59 -3.11 -7.49 -17.23
C GLY A 59 -2.95 -7.16 -15.73
N ILE A 60 -1.79 -6.67 -15.30
CA ILE A 60 -1.53 -6.22 -13.94
C ILE A 60 -1.79 -4.71 -13.85
N VAL A 61 -2.50 -4.32 -12.80
CA VAL A 61 -2.75 -2.91 -12.44
C VAL A 61 -1.89 -2.54 -11.24
N LEU A 62 -1.10 -1.49 -11.39
CA LEU A 62 -0.30 -0.87 -10.34
C LEU A 62 -0.72 0.58 -10.16
N ILE A 63 -0.67 1.05 -8.93
CA ILE A 63 -0.95 2.43 -8.53
C ILE A 63 0.37 3.03 -8.04
N ASN A 64 0.80 4.13 -8.66
CA ASN A 64 1.95 4.91 -8.20
C ASN A 64 1.53 5.76 -7.01
N ARG A 65 2.05 5.40 -5.84
CA ARG A 65 1.71 5.99 -4.55
C ARG A 65 2.03 7.48 -4.48
N GLU A 66 3.16 7.90 -5.06
CA GLU A 66 3.61 9.30 -4.97
C GLU A 66 2.63 10.24 -5.70
N ILE A 67 2.21 9.86 -6.91
CA ILE A 67 1.23 10.62 -7.70
C ILE A 67 -0.13 10.62 -7.00
N PHE A 68 -0.53 9.48 -6.43
CA PHE A 68 -1.80 9.36 -5.74
C PHE A 68 -1.86 10.16 -4.44
N ASP A 69 -0.79 10.12 -3.62
CA ASP A 69 -0.67 10.90 -2.39
C ASP A 69 -0.75 12.41 -2.70
N GLU A 70 -0.03 12.89 -3.73
CA GLU A 70 -0.08 14.30 -4.16
C GLU A 70 -1.49 14.74 -4.61
N TYR A 71 -2.25 13.85 -5.25
CA TYR A 71 -3.64 14.11 -5.61
C TYR A 71 -4.54 14.23 -4.37
N LEU A 72 -4.35 13.37 -3.36
CA LEU A 72 -5.14 13.41 -2.14
C LEU A 72 -4.93 14.69 -1.31
N GLU A 73 -3.72 15.27 -1.33
CA GLU A 73 -3.42 16.53 -0.64
C GLU A 73 -4.31 17.70 -1.11
N GLN A 74 -4.88 17.62 -2.32
CA GLN A 74 -5.82 18.63 -2.84
C GLN A 74 -7.16 18.65 -2.09
N PHE A 75 -7.50 17.55 -1.40
CA PHE A 75 -8.74 17.40 -0.63
C PHE A 75 -8.51 17.64 0.87
N HIS A 76 -7.32 18.09 1.28
CA HIS A 76 -7.00 18.37 2.68
C HIS A 76 -7.80 19.58 3.19
N GLU A 77 -8.69 19.35 4.15
CA GLU A 77 -9.45 20.41 4.85
C GLU A 77 -8.61 21.01 5.99
N LYS A 78 -8.63 22.34 6.14
CA LYS A 78 -7.86 23.11 7.14
C LYS A 78 -8.63 23.38 8.42
#